data_AF-A0A158EVL8-F1
#
_entry.id   AF-A0A158EVL8-F1
#
_cell.length_a   1.000
_cell.length_b   1.000
_cell.length_c   1.000
_cell.angle_alpha   90.00
_cell.angle_beta   90.00
_cell.angle_gamma   90.00
#
_symmetry.space_group_name_H-M   'P 1'
#
loop_
_entity.id
_entity.type
_entity.pdbx_description
1 polymer ?
#
loop_
_entity_poly.entity_id
_entity_poly.type
_entity_poly.pdbx_seq_one_letter_code
_entity_poly.pdbx_strand_id
1 'polypeptide(L)'
;MKYRSFYTVVAAALLAGTAGCTAAYQNAQLCKAKMVETYPASSPKLTYEIPRVSYRGTRVVVEGTYTMKVAPAAATPIKTTKSAVPAAVECTFAGDQLRTFQWLTPASLAQKYPLQPDQADAQ
;
A
#
# COMPACT_ATOMS: atom_id res chain seq x y z
N MET A 1 -22.52 39.93 -17.80
CA MET A 1 -21.57 39.72 -16.68
C MET A 1 -21.96 38.55 -15.77
N LYS A 2 -23.25 38.30 -15.48
CA LYS A 2 -23.71 37.18 -14.61
C LYS A 2 -23.19 35.79 -15.05
N TYR A 3 -23.30 35.44 -16.34
CA TYR A 3 -22.93 34.12 -16.85
C TYR A 3 -21.42 33.84 -16.74
N ARG A 4 -20.57 34.84 -16.95
CA ARG A 4 -19.10 34.70 -16.86
C ARG A 4 -18.68 34.33 -15.44
N SER A 5 -19.30 34.93 -14.42
CA SER A 5 -19.08 34.57 -13.02
C SER A 5 -19.61 33.18 -12.66
N PHE A 6 -20.75 32.75 -13.21
CA PHE A 6 -21.25 31.40 -13.00
C PHE A 6 -20.33 30.33 -13.62
N TYR A 7 -19.80 30.56 -14.83
CA TYR A 7 -18.85 29.64 -15.46
C TYR A 7 -17.53 29.54 -14.69
N THR A 8 -16.99 30.64 -14.17
CA THR A 8 -15.74 30.61 -13.40
C THR A 8 -15.89 29.87 -12.06
N VAL A 9 -17.05 29.97 -11.40
CA VAL A 9 -17.31 29.27 -10.13
C VAL A 9 -17.50 27.76 -10.36
N VAL A 10 -18.22 27.37 -11.42
CA VAL A 10 -18.40 25.96 -11.79
C VAL A 10 -17.06 25.32 -12.20
N ALA A 11 -16.23 26.03 -12.97
CA ALA A 11 -14.91 25.54 -13.37
C ALA A 11 -13.98 25.33 -12.15
N ALA A 12 -13.98 26.24 -11.18
CA ALA A 12 -13.18 26.12 -9.97
C ALA A 12 -13.63 24.93 -9.08
N ALA A 13 -14.94 24.68 -8.99
CA ALA A 13 -15.47 23.54 -8.23
C ALA A 13 -15.07 22.18 -8.85
N LEU A 14 -15.04 22.09 -10.19
CA LEU A 14 -14.59 20.88 -10.89
C LEU A 14 -13.10 20.61 -10.69
N LEU A 15 -12.25 21.65 -10.68
CA LEU A 15 -10.81 21.50 -10.47
C LEU A 15 -10.46 21.14 -9.02
N ALA A 16 -11.20 21.65 -8.03
CA ALA A 16 -10.96 21.29 -6.62
C ALA A 16 -11.30 19.82 -6.32
N GLY A 17 -12.25 19.23 -7.05
CA GLY A 17 -12.67 17.83 -6.86
C GLY A 17 -11.62 16.80 -7.32
N THR A 18 -10.78 17.13 -8.31
CA THR A 18 -9.80 16.18 -8.87
C THR A 18 -8.53 16.06 -8.04
N ALA A 19 -8.17 17.08 -7.26
CA ALA A 19 -6.97 17.08 -6.42
C ALA A 19 -6.97 15.95 -5.35
N GLY A 20 -8.15 15.59 -4.83
CA GLY A 20 -8.28 14.47 -3.91
C GLY A 20 -8.06 13.10 -4.58
N CYS A 21 -8.43 12.98 -5.86
CA CYS A 21 -8.22 11.75 -6.64
C CYS A 21 -6.76 11.55 -7.04
N THR A 22 -6.02 12.65 -7.30
CA THR A 22 -4.59 12.57 -7.63
C THR A 22 -3.76 12.17 -6.43
N ALA A 23 -4.02 12.74 -5.25
CA ALA A 23 -3.31 12.38 -4.03
C ALA A 23 -3.55 10.92 -3.64
N ALA A 24 -4.81 10.46 -3.68
CA ALA A 24 -5.16 9.06 -3.42
C ALA A 24 -4.41 8.08 -4.33
N TYR A 25 -4.33 8.40 -5.62
CA TYR A 25 -3.61 7.57 -6.59
C TYR A 25 -2.09 7.59 -6.38
N GLN A 26 -1.51 8.78 -6.16
CA GLN A 26 -0.07 8.92 -5.91
C GLN A 26 0.34 8.18 -4.64
N ASN A 27 -0.41 8.35 -3.56
CA ASN A 27 -0.20 7.65 -2.29
C ASN A 27 -0.29 6.13 -2.45
N ALA A 28 -1.23 5.66 -3.27
CA ALA A 28 -1.34 4.24 -3.60
C ALA A 28 -0.09 3.69 -4.30
N GLN A 29 0.43 4.42 -5.29
CA GLN A 29 1.65 4.02 -6.01
C GLN A 29 2.90 4.11 -5.12
N LEU A 30 3.01 5.16 -4.30
CA LEU A 30 4.11 5.31 -3.34
C LEU A 30 4.12 4.17 -2.33
N CYS A 31 2.96 3.80 -1.78
CA CYS A 31 2.88 2.67 -0.85
C CYS A 31 3.32 1.35 -1.49
N LYS A 32 2.89 1.09 -2.73
CA LYS A 32 3.33 -0.08 -3.50
C LYS A 32 4.83 -0.06 -3.76
N ALA A 33 5.39 1.11 -4.10
CA ALA A 33 6.83 1.27 -4.30
C ALA A 33 7.62 0.96 -3.03
N LYS A 34 7.15 1.42 -1.85
CA LYS A 34 7.77 1.06 -0.55
C LYS A 34 7.65 -0.43 -0.24
N MET A 35 6.54 -1.08 -0.59
CA MET A 35 6.41 -2.55 -0.50
C MET A 35 7.51 -3.24 -1.32
N VAL A 36 7.72 -2.82 -2.57
CA VAL A 36 8.75 -3.38 -3.46
C VAL A 36 10.15 -3.14 -2.91
N GLU A 37 10.44 -1.91 -2.45
CA GLU A 37 11.75 -1.51 -1.92
C GLU A 37 12.15 -2.32 -0.68
N THR A 38 11.18 -2.58 0.20
CA THR A 38 11.43 -3.29 1.48
C THR A 38 11.28 -4.81 1.36
N TYR A 39 10.77 -5.30 0.24
CA TYR A 39 10.67 -6.73 -0.02
C TYR A 39 12.07 -7.33 -0.33
N PRO A 40 12.47 -8.44 0.30
CA PRO A 40 13.83 -8.94 0.12
C PRO A 40 14.08 -9.44 -1.31
N ALA A 41 15.17 -9.00 -1.93
CA ALA A 41 15.52 -9.37 -3.31
C ALA A 41 15.71 -10.88 -3.54
N SER A 42 16.02 -11.64 -2.49
CA SER A 42 16.12 -13.11 -2.53
C SER A 42 14.78 -13.83 -2.44
N SER A 43 13.69 -13.11 -2.19
CA SER A 43 12.36 -13.70 -2.02
C SER A 43 11.68 -13.96 -3.37
N PRO A 44 10.73 -14.90 -3.45
CA PRO A 44 10.01 -15.19 -4.69
C PRO A 44 9.28 -13.97 -5.24
N LYS A 45 8.96 -13.98 -6.55
CA LYS A 45 8.21 -12.89 -7.17
C LYS A 45 6.89 -12.64 -6.44
N LEU A 46 6.68 -11.39 -6.03
CA LEU A 46 5.44 -10.90 -5.45
C LEU A 46 4.48 -10.45 -6.56
N THR A 47 3.23 -10.93 -6.49
CA THR A 47 2.10 -10.40 -7.26
C THR A 47 1.32 -9.43 -6.38
N TYR A 48 0.67 -8.45 -6.98
CA TYR A 48 0.00 -7.37 -6.24
C TYR A 48 -1.46 -7.27 -6.65
N GLU A 49 -2.33 -6.98 -5.70
CA GLU A 49 -3.68 -6.50 -5.97
C GLU A 49 -3.70 -4.99 -6.23
N ILE A 50 -4.85 -4.50 -6.67
CA ILE A 50 -5.12 -3.07 -6.73
C ILE A 50 -5.09 -2.53 -5.28
N PRO A 51 -4.25 -1.52 -4.97
CA PRO A 51 -4.17 -0.94 -3.64
C PRO A 51 -5.54 -0.50 -3.13
N ARG A 52 -5.85 -0.86 -1.89
CA ARG A 52 -7.05 -0.39 -1.19
C ARG A 52 -6.75 0.96 -0.58
N VAL A 53 -7.49 1.98 -0.99
CA VAL A 53 -7.31 3.35 -0.53
C VAL A 53 -8.50 3.75 0.32
N SER A 54 -8.22 4.29 1.51
CA SER A 54 -9.23 4.84 2.43
C SER A 54 -8.98 6.33 2.65
N TYR A 55 -10.02 7.04 3.09
CA TYR A 55 -9.93 8.43 3.54
C TYR A 55 -9.17 9.37 2.58
N ARG A 56 -9.59 9.42 1.31
CA ARG A 56 -8.96 10.29 0.27
C ARG A 56 -7.45 10.07 0.08
N GLY A 57 -6.91 8.89 0.43
CA GLY A 57 -5.48 8.61 0.28
C GLY A 57 -4.66 8.64 1.55
N THR A 58 -5.24 9.01 2.70
CA THR A 58 -4.46 9.09 3.95
C THR A 58 -4.14 7.73 4.55
N ARG A 59 -4.84 6.66 4.14
CA ARG A 59 -4.51 5.27 4.50
C ARG A 59 -4.59 4.38 3.27
N VAL A 60 -3.52 3.66 3.00
CA VAL A 60 -3.41 2.75 1.86
C VAL A 60 -2.97 1.38 2.36
N VAL A 61 -3.65 0.33 1.91
CA VAL A 61 -3.20 -1.05 2.08
C VAL A 61 -2.88 -1.64 0.72
N VAL A 62 -1.68 -2.20 0.58
CA VAL A 62 -1.26 -2.92 -0.62
C VAL A 62 -1.16 -4.39 -0.27
N GLU A 63 -1.97 -5.19 -0.95
CA GLU A 63 -2.01 -6.63 -0.80
C GLU A 63 -1.28 -7.30 -1.96
N GLY A 64 -0.73 -8.48 -1.69
CA GLY A 64 -0.01 -9.27 -2.65
C GLY A 64 0.12 -10.71 -2.21
N THR A 65 0.61 -11.55 -3.12
CA THR A 65 0.86 -12.96 -2.83
C THR A 65 2.14 -13.41 -3.53
N TYR A 66 2.84 -14.36 -2.92
CA TYR A 66 3.97 -15.03 -3.57
C TYR A 66 3.91 -16.53 -3.30
N THR A 67 4.53 -17.32 -4.16
CA THR A 67 4.53 -18.78 -4.04
C THR A 67 5.83 -19.27 -3.42
N MET A 68 5.75 -20.03 -2.33
CA MET A 68 6.88 -20.75 -1.74
C MET A 68 6.79 -22.24 -2.02
N LYS A 69 7.95 -22.89 -2.14
CA LYS A 69 8.06 -24.35 -2.12
C LYS A 69 8.23 -24.79 -0.68
N VAL A 70 7.33 -25.65 -0.21
CA VAL A 70 7.37 -26.19 1.15
C VAL A 70 7.91 -27.62 1.06
N ALA A 71 8.87 -27.94 1.93
CA ALA A 71 9.38 -29.29 2.08
C ALA A 71 8.29 -30.19 2.70
N PRO A 72 8.19 -31.46 2.28
CA PRO A 72 7.23 -32.38 2.89
C PRO A 72 7.52 -32.55 4.38
N ALA A 73 6.49 -32.54 5.22
CA ALA A 73 6.61 -32.72 6.66
C ALA A 73 6.84 -34.18 7.11
N ALA A 74 6.96 -35.12 6.16
CA ALA A 74 7.07 -36.56 6.42
C ALA A 74 8.23 -37.20 5.65
N ALA A 75 8.81 -38.26 6.22
CA ALA A 75 10.01 -38.98 5.77
C ALA A 75 9.88 -39.77 4.45
N THR A 76 8.76 -39.63 3.73
CA THR A 76 8.56 -40.24 2.40
C THR A 76 8.85 -39.20 1.30
N PRO A 77 9.38 -39.61 0.13
CA PRO A 77 9.75 -38.69 -0.94
C PRO A 77 8.50 -38.16 -1.66
N ILE A 78 7.76 -37.27 -0.99
CA ILE A 78 6.60 -36.59 -1.55
C ILE A 78 7.08 -35.26 -2.11
N LYS A 79 6.83 -35.10 -3.41
CA LYS A 79 7.12 -33.91 -4.22
C LYS A 79 6.91 -32.61 -3.44
N THR A 80 7.85 -31.67 -3.59
CA THR A 80 7.73 -30.33 -3.00
C THR A 80 6.40 -29.69 -3.40
N THR A 81 5.66 -29.21 -2.39
CA THR A 81 4.34 -28.60 -2.60
C THR A 81 4.49 -27.08 -2.70
N LYS A 82 3.74 -26.47 -3.61
CA LYS A 82 3.69 -25.01 -3.75
C LYS A 82 2.58 -24.48 -2.83
N SER A 83 2.91 -23.49 -2.00
CA SER A 83 1.95 -22.78 -1.16
C SER A 83 1.95 -21.30 -1.50
N ALA A 84 0.77 -20.70 -1.63
CA ALA A 84 0.63 -19.25 -1.69
C ALA A 84 0.82 -18.67 -0.30
N VAL A 85 1.60 -17.60 -0.20
CA VAL A 85 1.85 -16.85 1.03
C VAL A 85 1.31 -15.43 0.85
N PRO A 86 0.42 -14.96 1.75
CA PRO A 86 -0.10 -13.61 1.68
C PRO A 86 0.94 -12.60 2.16
N ALA A 87 0.98 -11.47 1.47
CA ALA A 87 1.84 -10.34 1.76
C ALA A 87 0.99 -9.07 1.77
N ALA A 88 1.14 -8.23 2.78
CA ALA A 88 0.44 -6.96 2.81
C ALA A 88 1.23 -5.91 3.57
N VAL A 89 1.10 -4.67 3.13
CA VAL A 89 1.64 -3.49 3.82
C VAL A 89 0.55 -2.47 4.01
N GLU A 90 0.71 -1.65 5.03
CA GLU A 90 -0.08 -0.45 5.26
C GLU A 90 0.82 0.78 5.24
N CYS A 91 0.32 1.84 4.61
CA CYS A 91 0.94 3.16 4.63
C CYS A 91 -0.09 4.19 5.09
N THR A 92 0.37 5.15 5.90
CA THR A 92 -0.41 6.34 6.23
C THR A 92 0.24 7.59 5.65
N PHE A 93 -0.58 8.59 5.32
CA PHE A 93 -0.13 9.82 4.66
C PHE A 93 -0.79 11.05 5.28
N ALA A 94 -0.03 12.14 5.34
CA ALA A 94 -0.52 13.48 5.59
C ALA A 94 -0.43 14.25 4.26
N GLY A 95 -1.55 14.38 3.56
CA GLY A 95 -1.53 14.86 2.16
C GLY A 95 -0.85 13.83 1.26
N ASP A 96 0.22 14.22 0.58
CA ASP A 96 1.07 13.38 -0.28
C ASP A 96 2.34 12.86 0.43
N GLN A 97 2.56 13.27 1.68
CA GLN A 97 3.72 12.86 2.46
C GLN A 97 3.45 11.55 3.20
N LEU A 98 4.27 10.53 2.94
CA LEU A 98 4.25 9.26 3.68
C LEU A 98 4.65 9.50 5.15
N ARG A 99 3.79 9.08 6.08
CA ARG A 99 3.99 9.22 7.53
C ARG A 99 4.47 7.92 8.15
N THR A 100 3.73 6.83 7.92
CA THR A 100 4.10 5.50 8.42
C THR A 100 4.04 4.46 7.33
N PHE A 101 4.86 3.43 7.50
CA PHE A 101 4.88 2.23 6.69
C PHE A 101 5.02 1.03 7.62
N GLN A 102 4.15 0.03 7.47
CA GLN A 102 4.25 -1.25 8.18
C GLN A 102 3.98 -2.42 7.23
N TRP A 103 4.74 -3.49 7.42
CA TRP A 103 4.34 -4.82 6.95
C TRP A 103 3.29 -5.44 7.87
N LEU A 104 2.16 -5.87 7.31
CA LEU A 104 1.10 -6.58 8.03
C LEU A 104 1.30 -8.10 8.00
N THR A 105 1.81 -8.62 6.87
CA THR A 105 2.09 -10.04 6.65
C THR A 105 3.10 -10.19 5.52
N PRO A 106 3.93 -11.25 5.48
CA PRO A 106 4.09 -12.32 6.48
C PRO A 106 4.73 -11.83 7.79
N ALA A 107 4.56 -12.60 8.86
CA ALA A 107 5.03 -12.26 10.20
C ALA A 107 6.54 -11.90 10.24
N SER A 108 7.37 -12.56 9.44
CA SER A 108 8.80 -12.28 9.33
C SER A 108 9.11 -10.85 8.83
N LEU A 109 8.28 -10.32 7.93
CA LEU A 109 8.42 -8.93 7.46
C LEU A 109 7.73 -7.97 8.43
N ALA A 110 6.58 -8.34 8.98
CA ALA A 110 5.87 -7.52 9.97
C ALA A 110 6.72 -7.23 11.22
N GLN A 111 7.47 -8.23 11.69
CA GLN A 111 8.39 -8.08 12.82
C GLN A 111 9.57 -7.15 12.50
N LYS A 112 10.06 -7.16 11.25
CA LYS A 112 11.17 -6.30 10.81
C LYS A 112 10.74 -4.84 10.63
N TYR A 113 9.48 -4.61 10.30
CA TYR A 113 8.92 -3.28 10.02
C TYR A 113 7.66 -3.04 10.88
N PRO A 114 7.81 -2.92 12.21
CA PRO A 114 6.68 -2.68 13.11
C PRO A 114 6.10 -1.27 12.92
N LEU A 115 4.82 -1.10 13.25
CA LEU A 115 4.19 0.23 13.32
C LEU A 115 4.96 1.08 14.31
N GLN A 116 5.49 2.19 13.81
CA GLN A 116 5.94 3.28 14.64
C GLN A 116 4.73 4.17 14.95
N PRO A 117 4.52 4.57 16.21
CA PRO A 117 3.50 5.56 16.54
C PRO A 117 3.77 6.86 15.77
N ASP A 118 2.71 7.52 15.30
CA ASP A 118 2.82 8.76 14.55
C ASP A 118 3.49 9.82 15.45
N GLN A 119 4.64 10.34 15.02
CA GLN A 119 5.39 11.33 15.80
C GLN A 119 4.70 12.72 15.82
N ALA A 120 3.51 12.86 15.22
CA ALA A 120 2.68 14.07 15.31
C ALA A 120 2.11 14.32 16.71
N ASP A 121 1.95 13.27 17.54
CA ASP A 121 1.32 13.38 18.85
C ASP A 121 2.31 13.69 20.00
N ALA A 122 3.59 13.94 19.68
CA ALA A 122 4.67 14.16 20.65
C ALA A 122 5.16 15.63 20.74
N GLN A 123 4.44 16.60 20.17
CA GLN A 123 4.76 18.02 20.26
C GLN A 123 3.53 18.88 20.59
#